data_AF-A0A3N8C7R0-F1
#
_entry.id   AF-A0A3N8C7R0-F1
#
_cell.length_a   1.000
_cell.length_b   1.000
_cell.length_c   1.000
_cell.angle_alpha   90.00
_cell.angle_beta   90.00
_cell.angle_gamma   90.00
#
_symmetry.space_group_name_H-M   'P 1'
#
loop_
_entity.id
_entity.type
_entity.pdbx_description
1 polymer ?
#
loop_
_entity_poly.entity_id
_entity_poly.type
_entity_poly.pdbx_seq_one_letter_code
_entity_poly.pdbx_strand_id
1 'polypeptide(L)'
;MKKIINFNYIGPLYYYLYSMRDDELDDFYVNEKNDLNRLFGEMKLRFEGFGPISQSRVSDVLEYVMASHSCCANWRGLFPQEIPLDEVEDKERFVHDLFVALFGREPNFDFDIADIEVNNFVGPDGIDTKI
;
A
#
# COMPACT_ATOMS: atom_id res chain seq x y z
N MET A 1 -2.10 -19.60 14.93
CA MET A 1 -3.35 -18.81 14.87
C MET A 1 -3.24 -18.10 13.55
N LYS A 2 -4.12 -18.44 12.60
CA LYS A 2 -3.94 -18.06 11.21
C LYS A 2 -3.92 -16.54 11.05
N LYS A 3 -2.90 -16.00 10.38
CA LYS A 3 -2.77 -14.56 10.14
C LYS A 3 -3.53 -14.20 8.87
N ILE A 4 -4.40 -13.18 8.96
CA ILE A 4 -5.20 -12.72 7.82
C ILE A 4 -4.52 -11.53 7.15
N ILE A 5 -4.25 -11.68 5.86
CA ILE A 5 -3.77 -10.63 4.96
C ILE A 5 -4.98 -10.10 4.17
N ASN A 6 -5.21 -8.79 4.25
CA ASN A 6 -6.32 -8.12 3.58
C ASN A 6 -5.80 -6.90 2.81
N PHE A 7 -5.77 -7.00 1.48
CA PHE A 7 -5.25 -5.96 0.60
C PHE A 7 -6.11 -4.69 0.58
N ASN A 8 -7.37 -4.74 1.02
CA ASN A 8 -8.22 -3.55 1.04
C ASN A 8 -7.72 -2.46 2.00
N TYR A 9 -6.84 -2.79 2.95
CA TYR A 9 -6.17 -1.79 3.80
C TYR A 9 -5.17 -0.90 3.05
N ILE A 10 -4.74 -1.30 1.85
CA ILE A 10 -3.81 -0.53 1.02
C ILE A 10 -4.53 0.59 0.24
N GLY A 11 -5.72 0.30 -0.31
CA GLY A 11 -6.46 1.23 -1.15
C GLY A 11 -6.61 2.65 -0.58
N PRO A 12 -7.00 2.84 0.70
CA PRO A 12 -7.16 4.17 1.28
C PRO A 12 -5.90 5.04 1.32
N LEU A 13 -4.70 4.47 1.17
CA LEU A 13 -3.44 5.22 1.06
C LEU A 13 -3.41 6.04 -0.24
N TYR A 14 -4.04 5.55 -1.31
CA TYR A 14 -4.04 6.19 -2.63
C TYR A 14 -5.08 7.31 -2.79
N TYR A 15 -5.76 7.72 -1.70
CA TYR A 15 -6.78 8.79 -1.76
C TYR A 15 -6.28 10.05 -2.47
N TYR A 16 -5.00 10.39 -2.28
CA TYR A 16 -4.36 11.51 -2.97
C TYR A 16 -4.56 11.45 -4.48
N LEU A 17 -4.25 10.32 -5.13
CA LEU A 17 -4.40 10.16 -6.58
C LEU A 17 -5.86 10.30 -7.04
N TYR A 18 -6.81 9.76 -6.28
CA TYR A 18 -8.24 9.91 -6.60
C TYR A 18 -8.77 11.34 -6.42
N SER A 19 -8.06 12.17 -5.66
CA SER A 19 -8.41 13.57 -5.43
C SER A 19 -7.78 14.53 -6.44
N MET A 20 -6.81 14.06 -7.24
CA MET A 20 -6.18 14.84 -8.29
C MET A 20 -7.17 15.08 -9.43
N ARG A 21 -7.07 16.26 -10.04
CA ARG A 21 -7.79 16.57 -11.28
C ARG A 21 -7.13 15.85 -12.45
N ASP A 22 -7.87 15.67 -13.54
CA ASP A 22 -7.38 15.01 -14.75
C ASP A 22 -6.08 15.66 -15.27
N ASP A 23 -5.99 17.00 -15.27
CA ASP A 23 -4.78 17.73 -15.70
C ASP A 23 -3.58 17.48 -14.77
N GLU A 24 -3.82 17.26 -13.48
CA GLU A 24 -2.76 16.95 -12.52
C GLU A 24 -2.31 15.50 -12.60
N LEU A 25 -3.19 14.59 -13.03
CA LEU A 25 -2.86 13.19 -13.31
C LEU A 25 -2.07 13.06 -14.61
N ASP A 26 -2.42 13.82 -15.65
CA ASP A 26 -1.69 13.87 -16.93
C ASP A 26 -0.21 14.30 -16.73
N ASP A 27 0.04 15.16 -15.73
CA ASP A 27 1.37 15.65 -15.37
C ASP A 27 2.06 14.80 -14.27
N PHE A 28 1.46 13.69 -13.82
CA PHE A 28 2.01 12.84 -12.77
C PHE A 28 2.70 11.58 -13.32
N TYR A 29 3.99 11.42 -13.03
CA TYR A 29 4.79 10.30 -13.54
C TYR A 29 5.21 9.39 -12.39
N VAL A 30 4.58 8.22 -12.25
CA VAL A 30 4.79 7.31 -11.10
C VAL A 30 6.23 6.79 -10.96
N ASN A 31 6.98 6.72 -12.06
CA ASN A 31 8.39 6.30 -12.07
C ASN A 31 9.37 7.47 -11.84
N GLU A 32 8.89 8.72 -11.83
CA GLU A 32 9.72 9.89 -11.54
C GLU A 32 9.89 10.07 -10.03
N LYS A 33 11.14 10.26 -9.60
CA LYS A 33 11.51 10.29 -8.19
C LYS A 33 10.74 11.37 -7.40
N ASN A 34 10.53 12.54 -8.00
CA ASN A 34 9.87 13.66 -7.31
C ASN A 34 8.39 13.36 -7.07
N ASP A 35 7.70 12.83 -8.07
CA ASP A 35 6.29 12.45 -8.00
C ASP A 35 6.06 11.27 -7.08
N LEU A 36 6.94 10.27 -7.13
CA LEU A 36 6.90 9.12 -6.22
C LEU A 36 7.13 9.54 -4.76
N ASN A 37 8.09 10.44 -4.50
CA ASN A 37 8.30 10.99 -3.16
C ASN A 37 7.10 11.78 -2.66
N ARG A 38 6.45 12.56 -3.55
CA ARG A 38 5.22 13.29 -3.21
C ARG A 38 4.10 12.31 -2.85
N LEU A 39 3.90 11.28 -3.67
CA LEU A 39 2.90 10.24 -3.42
C LEU A 39 3.13 9.56 -2.06
N PHE A 40 4.34 9.12 -1.76
CA PHE A 40 4.66 8.49 -0.47
C PHE A 40 4.50 9.45 0.72
N GLY A 41 4.79 10.74 0.54
CA GLY A 41 4.52 11.76 1.54
C GLY A 41 3.03 11.87 1.87
N GLU A 42 2.18 11.95 0.85
CA GLU A 42 0.72 12.02 1.01
C GLU A 42 0.15 10.73 1.61
N MET A 43 0.64 9.56 1.19
CA MET A 43 0.28 8.27 1.78
C MET A 43 0.64 8.20 3.26
N LYS A 44 1.81 8.71 3.64
CA LYS A 44 2.25 8.77 5.05
C LYS A 44 1.32 9.64 5.89
N LEU A 45 1.01 10.86 5.42
CA LEU A 45 0.07 11.75 6.11
C LEU A 45 -1.30 11.07 6.30
N ARG A 46 -1.77 10.36 5.28
CA ARG A 46 -3.01 9.59 5.35
C ARG A 46 -2.93 8.43 6.36
N PHE A 47 -1.83 7.69 6.34
CA PHE A 47 -1.56 6.55 7.21
C PHE A 47 -1.46 6.93 8.69
N GLU A 48 -0.92 8.10 9.02
CA GLU A 48 -0.87 8.63 10.39
C GLU A 48 -2.27 8.85 10.99
N GLY A 49 -3.29 9.02 10.15
CA GLY A 49 -4.70 9.10 10.56
C GLY A 49 -5.39 7.76 10.81
N PHE A 50 -4.75 6.62 10.52
CA PHE A 50 -5.35 5.29 10.68
C PHE A 50 -5.37 4.87 12.15
N GLY A 51 -6.39 4.07 12.53
CA GLY A 51 -6.39 3.39 13.81
C GLY A 51 -5.26 2.34 13.91
N PRO A 52 -4.78 2.00 15.13
CA PRO A 52 -3.66 1.06 15.31
C PRO A 52 -3.85 -0.30 14.63
N ILE A 53 -5.09 -0.80 14.61
CA ILE A 53 -5.43 -2.06 13.93
C ILE A 53 -5.22 -1.91 12.42
N SER A 54 -5.76 -0.86 11.81
CA SER A 54 -5.59 -0.58 10.38
C SER A 54 -4.11 -0.41 10.02
N GLN A 55 -3.32 0.27 10.85
CA GLN A 55 -1.87 0.40 10.66
C GLN A 55 -1.15 -0.95 10.69
N SER A 56 -1.50 -1.81 11.66
CA SER A 56 -0.99 -3.17 11.72
C SER A 56 -1.35 -3.98 10.48
N ARG A 57 -2.56 -3.84 9.93
CA ARG A 57 -2.99 -4.56 8.73
C ARG A 57 -2.25 -4.12 7.48
N VAL A 58 -1.93 -2.83 7.35
CA VAL A 58 -1.07 -2.33 6.27
C VAL A 58 0.33 -2.93 6.39
N SER A 59 0.93 -2.93 7.58
CA SER A 59 2.24 -3.56 7.82
C SER A 59 2.22 -5.03 7.41
N ASP A 60 1.20 -5.77 7.82
CA ASP A 60 1.06 -7.19 7.53
C ASP A 60 1.01 -7.47 6.03
N VAL A 61 0.27 -6.66 5.25
CA VAL A 61 0.18 -6.81 3.79
C VAL A 61 1.53 -6.57 3.13
N LEU A 62 2.20 -5.47 3.46
CA LEU A 62 3.47 -5.08 2.84
C LEU A 62 4.60 -6.05 3.21
N GLU A 63 4.71 -6.45 4.47
CA GLU A 63 5.69 -7.46 4.91
C GLU A 63 5.41 -8.83 4.27
N TYR A 64 4.14 -9.23 4.15
CA TYR A 64 3.78 -10.49 3.48
C TYR A 64 4.25 -10.52 2.03
N VAL A 65 3.93 -9.50 1.23
CA VAL A 65 4.27 -9.52 -0.21
C VAL A 65 5.77 -9.44 -0.45
N MET A 66 6.50 -8.74 0.43
CA MET A 66 7.96 -8.68 0.39
C MET A 66 8.59 -10.03 0.78
N ALA A 67 8.19 -10.62 1.92
CA ALA A 67 8.74 -11.89 2.40
C ALA A 67 8.39 -13.08 1.49
N SER A 68 7.26 -13.02 0.80
CA SER A 68 6.84 -14.05 -0.16
C SER A 68 7.25 -13.79 -1.60
N HIS A 69 7.98 -12.70 -1.89
CA HIS A 69 8.34 -12.26 -3.25
C HIS A 69 7.14 -12.24 -4.21
N SER A 70 5.97 -11.79 -3.72
CA SER A 70 4.70 -11.87 -4.44
C SER A 70 4.13 -10.51 -4.85
N CYS A 71 4.96 -9.46 -4.86
CA CYS A 71 4.58 -8.11 -5.28
C CYS A 71 3.93 -8.10 -6.67
N CYS A 72 4.55 -8.74 -7.67
CA CYS A 72 3.98 -8.82 -9.02
C CYS A 72 2.66 -9.60 -9.08
N ALA A 73 2.57 -10.73 -8.37
CA ALA A 73 1.38 -11.57 -8.35
C ALA A 73 0.17 -10.86 -7.69
N ASN A 74 0.45 -10.00 -6.71
CA ASN A 74 -0.57 -9.26 -5.94
C ASN A 74 -0.69 -7.79 -6.36
N TRP A 75 -0.07 -7.38 -7.46
CA TRP A 75 0.04 -5.96 -7.83
C TRP A 75 -1.31 -5.24 -7.91
N ARG A 76 -2.34 -5.92 -8.42
CA ARG A 76 -3.70 -5.37 -8.50
C ARG A 76 -4.32 -5.01 -7.15
N GLY A 77 -3.85 -5.62 -6.06
CA GLY A 77 -4.28 -5.29 -4.69
C GLY A 77 -3.36 -4.29 -3.99
N LEU A 78 -2.20 -3.98 -4.57
CA LEU A 78 -1.20 -3.06 -4.02
C LEU A 78 -1.25 -1.68 -4.68
N PHE A 79 -1.77 -1.58 -5.89
CA PHE A 79 -1.78 -0.37 -6.69
C PHE A 79 -3.12 -0.20 -7.44
N PRO A 80 -3.73 1.00 -7.44
CA PRO A 80 -5.02 1.24 -8.09
C PRO A 80 -4.89 1.08 -9.61
N GLN A 81 -5.67 0.16 -10.18
CA GLN A 81 -5.60 -0.20 -11.61
C GLN A 81 -6.50 0.67 -12.49
N GLU A 82 -7.41 1.41 -11.86
CA GLU A 82 -8.40 2.27 -12.48
C GLU A 82 -7.86 3.68 -12.76
N ILE A 83 -6.76 4.07 -12.11
CA ILE A 83 -6.12 5.37 -12.34
C ILE A 83 -5.16 5.18 -13.52
N PRO A 84 -5.29 5.98 -14.60
CA PRO A 84 -4.53 5.77 -15.84
C PRO A 84 -3.09 6.27 -15.72
N LEU A 85 -2.28 5.63 -14.88
CA LEU A 85 -0.86 5.89 -14.74
C LEU A 85 -0.03 4.88 -15.56
N ASP A 86 1.22 5.25 -15.84
CA ASP A 86 2.21 4.34 -16.41
C ASP A 86 2.43 3.11 -15.51
N GLU A 87 2.94 2.03 -16.09
CA GLU A 87 3.33 0.86 -15.33
C GLU A 87 4.52 1.18 -14.41
N VAL A 88 4.41 0.81 -13.13
CA VAL A 88 5.55 0.87 -12.20
C VAL A 88 6.61 -0.13 -12.64
N GLU A 89 7.79 0.39 -12.97
CA GLU A 89 8.92 -0.37 -13.52
C GLU A 89 9.47 -1.38 -12.49
N ASP A 90 9.68 -0.93 -11.26
CA ASP A 90 10.23 -1.73 -10.16
C ASP A 90 9.22 -1.86 -9.01
N LYS A 91 8.38 -2.89 -9.11
CA LYS A 91 7.30 -3.14 -8.15
C LYS A 91 7.81 -3.56 -6.78
N GLU A 92 8.93 -4.29 -6.70
CA GLU A 92 9.51 -4.70 -5.42
C GLU A 92 10.07 -3.48 -4.68
N ARG A 93 10.83 -2.64 -5.40
CA ARG A 93 11.35 -1.40 -4.83
C ARG A 93 10.24 -0.43 -4.45
N PHE A 94 9.17 -0.32 -5.26
CA PHE A 94 8.02 0.51 -4.90
C PHE A 94 7.41 0.09 -3.56
N VAL A 95 7.16 -1.21 -3.37
CA VAL A 95 6.56 -1.72 -2.12
C VAL A 95 7.51 -1.56 -0.94
N HIS A 96 8.81 -1.80 -1.16
CA HIS A 96 9.85 -1.56 -0.16
C HIS A 96 9.89 -0.09 0.28
N ASP A 97 10.00 0.84 -0.67
CA ASP A 97 10.15 2.26 -0.38
C ASP A 97 8.87 2.83 0.24
N LEU A 98 7.69 2.34 -0.17
CA LEU A 98 6.42 2.61 0.51
C LEU A 98 6.46 2.17 1.96
N PHE A 99 6.89 0.93 2.24
CA PHE A 99 6.99 0.43 3.61
C PHE A 99 7.89 1.32 4.48
N VAL A 100 9.08 1.65 3.98
CA VAL A 100 10.03 2.52 4.69
C VAL A 100 9.42 3.91 4.92
N ALA A 101 8.71 4.48 3.94
CA ALA A 101 8.05 5.78 4.08
C ALA A 101 6.99 5.78 5.19
N LEU A 102 6.18 4.72 5.28
CA LEU A 102 5.09 4.62 6.26
C LEU A 102 5.60 4.32 7.68
N PHE A 103 6.56 3.40 7.82
CA PHE A 103 6.95 2.86 9.12
C PHE A 103 8.30 3.36 9.63
N GLY A 104 9.12 4.00 8.79
CA GLY A 104 10.44 4.52 9.17
C GLY A 104 11.45 3.43 9.53
N ARG A 105 11.24 2.19 9.07
CA ARG A 105 12.12 1.03 9.29
C ARG A 105 12.11 0.11 8.08
N GLU A 106 13.07 -0.81 8.04
CA GLU A 106 13.14 -1.88 7.04
C GLU A 106 12.02 -2.92 7.23
N PRO A 107 11.51 -3.54 6.13
CA PRO A 107 10.61 -4.68 6.20
C PRO A 107 11.23 -5.87 6.93
N ASN A 108 10.42 -6.63 7.66
CA ASN A 108 10.87 -7.90 8.21
C ASN A 108 10.76 -9.01 7.16
N PHE A 109 11.89 -9.45 6.62
CA PHE A 109 11.94 -10.56 5.65
C PHE A 109 11.74 -11.94 6.28
N ASP A 110 11.87 -12.07 7.61
CA ASP A 110 11.57 -13.29 8.36
C ASP A 110 10.08 -13.38 8.75
N PHE A 111 9.21 -12.63 8.07
CA PHE A 111 7.77 -12.67 8.29
C PHE A 111 7.23 -14.09 8.07
N ASP A 112 6.56 -14.65 9.08
CA ASP A 112 6.03 -16.02 9.00
C ASP A 112 4.92 -16.14 7.96
N ILE A 113 5.22 -16.86 6.87
CA ILE A 113 4.29 -17.13 5.78
C ILE A 113 3.57 -18.49 5.88
N ALA A 114 3.87 -19.32 6.88
CA ALA A 114 3.43 -20.71 6.92
C ALA A 114 1.93 -20.89 7.26
N ASP A 115 1.31 -19.92 7.93
CA ASP A 115 -0.10 -19.99 8.38
C ASP A 115 -0.87 -18.70 8.00
N ILE A 116 -0.81 -18.34 6.71
CA ILE A 116 -1.47 -17.14 6.15
C ILE A 116 -2.79 -17.48 5.45
N GLU A 117 -3.80 -16.64 5.68
CA GLU A 117 -5.00 -16.54 4.84
C GLU A 117 -5.02 -15.20 4.12
N VAL A 118 -5.17 -15.19 2.80
CA VAL A 118 -5.55 -13.99 2.07
C VAL A 118 -7.08 -13.91 2.09
N ASN A 119 -7.62 -12.92 2.80
CA ASN A 119 -9.05 -12.67 2.90
C ASN A 119 -9.32 -11.17 2.90
N ASN A 120 -9.91 -10.69 1.82
CA ASN A 120 -10.17 -9.26 1.61
C ASN A 120 -11.48 -8.78 2.25
N PHE A 121 -12.16 -9.60 3.04
CA PHE A 121 -13.38 -9.16 3.74
C PHE A 121 -13.06 -8.04 4.74
N VAL A 122 -13.73 -6.89 4.57
CA VAL A 122 -13.75 -5.80 5.54
C VAL A 122 -15.08 -5.88 6.29
N GLY A 123 -15.02 -5.88 7.63
CA GLY A 123 -16.20 -5.97 8.47
C GLY A 123 -17.16 -4.77 8.32
N PRO A 124 -18.34 -4.82 8.94
CA PRO A 124 -19.35 -3.76 8.82
C PRO A 124 -18.86 -2.39 9.32
N ASP A 125 -17.87 -2.37 10.21
CA ASP A 125 -17.26 -1.15 10.74
C ASP A 125 -16.25 -0.50 9.78
N GLY A 126 -15.98 -1.13 8.63
CA GLY A 126 -15.07 -0.61 7.62
C GLY A 126 -13.59 -0.64 8.02
N ILE A 127 -12.79 0.15 7.31
CA ILE A 127 -11.40 0.42 7.67
C ILE A 127 -11.40 1.69 8.52
N ASP A 128 -10.88 1.59 9.76
CA ASP A 128 -10.77 2.74 10.65
C ASP A 128 -9.70 3.71 10.15
N THR A 129 -10.15 4.67 9.34
CA THR A 129 -9.40 5.82 8.86
C THR A 129 -10.08 7.08 9.36
N LYS A 130 -9.38 7.96 10.07
CA LYS A 130 -9.93 9.28 10.40
C LYS A 130 -10.07 10.08 9.10
N ILE A 131 -11.30 10.49 8.76
CA ILE A 131 -11.56 11.48 7.70
C ILE A 131 -11.45 12.87 8.32
#